data_AF-A0A954HK98-F1
#
_entry.id   AF-A0A954HK98-F1
#
_cell.length_a   1.000
_cell.length_b   1.000
_cell.length_c   1.000
_cell.angle_alpha   90.00
_cell.angle_beta   90.00
_cell.angle_gamma   90.00
#
_symmetry.space_group_name_H-M   'P 1'
#
loop_
_entity.id
_entity.type
_entity.pdbx_description
1 polymer ?
#
loop_
_entity_poly.entity_id
_entity_poly.type
_entity_poly.pdbx_seq_one_letter_code
_entity_poly.pdbx_strand_id
1 'polypeptide(L)' 'AALTYYDGYRQARLPANLLQAQRDYFGAHTYERTDKARGETFHTDWIRERNI' A
#
# COMPACT_ATOMS: atom_id res chain seq x y z
N ALA A 1 4.93 -23.21 -5.44
CA ALA A 1 3.83 -22.31 -5.84
C ALA A 1 2.58 -22.50 -4.97
N ALA A 2 2.04 -23.72 -4.81
CA ALA A 2 0.81 -23.97 -4.05
C ALA A 2 0.86 -23.50 -2.58
N LEU A 3 1.95 -23.78 -1.86
CA LEU A 3 2.10 -23.37 -0.46
C LEU A 3 2.12 -21.83 -0.30
N THR A 4 2.96 -21.14 -1.07
CA THR A 4 3.03 -19.66 -1.05
C THR A 4 1.70 -19.01 -1.39
N TYR A 5 0.95 -19.58 -2.35
CA TYR A 5 -0.39 -19.10 -2.68
C TYR A 5 -1.36 -19.30 -1.51
N TYR A 6 -1.40 -20.49 -0.92
CA TYR A 6 -2.27 -20.78 0.21
C TYR A 6 -1.96 -19.90 1.42
N ASP A 7 -0.67 -19.71 1.73
CA ASP A 7 -0.22 -18.82 2.80
C ASP A 7 -0.62 -17.37 2.54
N GLY A 8 -0.45 -16.88 1.31
CA GLY A 8 -0.88 -15.54 0.94
C GLY A 8 -2.41 -15.37 1.00
N TYR A 9 -3.16 -16.39 0.59
CA TYR A 9 -4.62 -16.35 0.57
C TYR A 9 -5.23 -16.28 1.98
N ARG A 10 -4.66 -17.00 2.96
CA ARG A 10 -5.16 -17.03 4.34
C ARG A 10 -4.66 -15.87 5.21
N GLN A 11 -3.73 -15.06 4.73
CA GLN A 11 -3.23 -13.90 5.46
C GLN A 11 -4.19 -12.71 5.35
N ALA A 12 -4.68 -12.22 6.49
CA ALA A 12 -5.55 -11.04 6.55
C ALA A 12 -4.83 -9.74 6.09
N ARG A 13 -3.50 -9.68 6.20
CA ARG A 13 -2.68 -8.56 5.73
C ARG A 13 -1.46 -9.08 4.98
N LEU A 14 -1.29 -8.58 3.76
CA LEU A 14 -0.16 -8.89 2.88
C LEU A 14 0.77 -7.67 2.75
N PRO A 15 2.04 -7.87 2.36
CA PRO A 15 2.99 -6.78 2.11
C PRO A 15 2.65 -5.93 0.86
N ALA A 16 1.48 -6.11 0.24
CA ALA A 16 1.01 -5.33 -0.90
C ALA A 16 0.86 -3.82 -0.60
N ASN A 17 0.78 -3.44 0.68
CA ASN A 17 0.82 -2.03 1.11
C ASN A 17 2.14 -1.34 0.72
N LEU A 18 3.28 -2.03 0.76
CA LEU A 18 4.56 -1.47 0.33
C LEU A 18 4.55 -1.19 -1.18
N LEU A 19 3.95 -2.06 -1.98
CA LEU A 19 3.79 -1.84 -3.41
C LEU A 19 2.94 -0.59 -3.68
N GLN A 20 1.84 -0.41 -2.94
CA GLN A 20 1.03 0.81 -3.06
C GLN A 20 1.81 2.07 -2.69
N ALA A 21 2.57 2.04 -1.58
CA ALA A 21 3.45 3.15 -1.20
C ALA A 21 4.50 3.46 -2.28
N GLN A 22 5.12 2.44 -2.89
CA GLN A 22 6.06 2.63 -4.00
C GLN A 22 5.40 3.25 -5.24
N ARG A 23 4.20 2.78 -5.63
CA ARG A 23 3.43 3.34 -6.75
C ARG A 23 3.09 4.81 -6.51
N ASP A 24 2.72 5.14 -5.28
CA ASP A 24 2.43 6.52 -4.90
C ASP A 24 3.69 7.39 -4.88
N TYR A 25 4.78 6.89 -4.30
CA TYR A 25 6.07 7.57 -4.25
C TYR A 25 6.62 7.93 -5.63
N PHE A 26 6.65 6.97 -6.56
CA PHE A 26 7.27 7.17 -7.89
C PHE A 26 6.30 7.70 -8.95
N GLY A 27 4.98 7.67 -8.72
CA GLY A 27 3.99 7.92 -9.76
C GLY A 27 2.73 8.66 -9.33
N ALA A 28 2.62 9.12 -8.08
CA ALA A 28 1.42 9.76 -7.55
C ALA A 28 0.13 8.96 -7.79
N HIS A 29 0.24 7.63 -7.78
CA HIS A 29 -0.86 6.72 -8.08
C HIS A 29 -1.91 6.61 -6.97
N THR A 30 -1.69 7.26 -5.83
CA THR A 30 -2.53 7.20 -4.62
C THR A 30 -2.65 5.79 -4.03
N TYR A 31 -3.17 5.72 -2.81
CA TYR A 31 -3.53 4.47 -2.13
C TYR A 31 -4.73 4.66 -1.20
N GLU A 32 -5.38 3.57 -0.81
CA GLU A 32 -6.44 3.60 0.21
C GLU A 32 -5.86 3.30 1.60
N ARG A 33 -6.47 3.90 2.63
CA ARG A 33 -6.09 3.69 4.03
C ARG A 33 -7.07 2.75 4.72
N THR A 34 -6.56 1.92 5.63
CA THR A 34 -7.40 0.96 6.38
C THR A 34 -8.27 1.61 7.48
N ASP A 35 -7.99 2.86 7.83
CA ASP A 35 -8.71 3.64 8.85
C ASP A 35 -9.68 4.67 8.26
N LYS A 36 -9.96 4.57 6.94
CA LYS A 36 -10.82 5.48 6.19
C LYS A 36 -11.92 4.72 5.48
N ALA A 37 -12.95 5.44 5.01
CA ALA A 37 -14.00 4.78 4.25
C ALA A 37 -13.41 4.23 2.94
N ARG A 38 -13.88 3.04 2.55
CA ARG A 38 -13.40 2.39 1.33
C ARG A 38 -13.69 3.25 0.10
N GLY A 39 -12.72 3.35 -0.80
CA GLY A 39 -12.79 4.21 -1.99
C GLY A 39 -12.27 5.63 -1.77
N GLU A 40 -11.95 6.04 -0.53
CA GLU A 40 -11.14 7.24 -0.30
C GLU A 40 -9.67 6.98 -0.67
N THR A 41 -9.12 7.82 -1.54
CA THR A 41 -7.72 7.72 -1.97
C THR A 41 -6.87 8.87 -1.42
N PHE A 42 -5.60 8.56 -1.15
CA PHE A 42 -4.64 9.46 -0.56
C PHE A 42 -3.36 9.46 -1.38
N HIS A 43 -2.82 10.65 -1.64
CA HIS A 43 -1.46 10.84 -2.10
C HIS A 43 -0.63 11.38 -0.93
N THR A 44 0.55 10.83 -0.71
CA THR A 44 1.50 11.34 0.28
C THR A 44 2.64 12.07 -0.45
N ASP A 45 3.01 13.27 0.03
CA ASP A 45 4.20 13.95 -0.49
C ASP A 45 5.45 13.41 0.23
N TRP A 46 5.91 12.25 -0.21
CA TRP A 46 6.99 11.50 0.42
C TRP A 46 8.32 12.24 0.46
N ILE A 47 8.56 13.17 -0.48
CA ILE A 47 9.80 13.94 -0.54
C ILE A 47 9.74 15.11 0.43
N ARG A 48 8.62 15.84 0.46
CA ARG A 48 8.46 16.98 1.39
C ARG A 48 8.37 16.52 2.84
N GLU A 49 7.76 15.38 3.11
CA GLU A 49 7.62 14.83 4.46
C GLU A 49 8.90 14.15 4.97
N ARG A 50 9.94 14.06 4.14
CA ARG A 50 11.22 13.47 4.50
C ARG A 50 11.99 14.40 5.44
N ASN A 51 11.75 14.29 6.74
CA ASN A 51 12.52 14.96 7.79
C ASN A 51 13.90 14.29 7.95
N ILE A 52 14.89 14.78 7.21
CA ILE A 52 16.32 14.51 7.42
C ILE A 52 17.01 15.74 7.97
#